data_AF-A0A820P681-F1
#
_entry.id   AF-A0A820P681-F1
#
_cell.length_a   1.000
_cell.length_b   1.000
_cell.length_c   1.000
_cell.angle_alpha   90.00
_cell.angle_beta   90.00
_cell.angle_gamma   90.00
#
_symmetry.space_group_name_H-M   'P 1'
#
loop_
_entity.id
_entity.type
_entity.pdbx_description
1 polymer ?
#
loop_
_entity_poly.entity_id
_entity_poly.type
_entity_poly.pdbx_seq_one_letter_code
_entity_poly.pdbx_strand_id
1 'polypeptide(L)'
;MMNSRANVRPYNPHVLVGNWYEDRVMEEEVLKDFLDKRYSGQLASQKMTEVERMSQSVPLSISASDGLLRFGHQISLVNTFTYSAQHTGEKSQLSCCLATGIPHLSGANDGATEITATGTTLMRPTVRSTFVIRK
;
A
#
# COMPACT_ATOMS: atom_id res chain seq x y z
N MET A 1 26.90 17.52 -40.54
CA MET A 1 25.45 17.69 -40.84
C MET A 1 24.83 16.31 -40.97
N MET A 2 23.69 16.12 -40.29
CA MET A 2 22.69 15.05 -40.36
C MET A 2 23.08 13.59 -40.02
N ASN A 3 22.74 13.21 -38.78
CA ASN A 3 22.32 11.87 -38.37
C ASN A 3 21.17 11.37 -39.27
N SER A 4 21.26 10.16 -39.81
CA SER A 4 20.10 9.39 -40.25
C SER A 4 20.10 8.02 -39.58
N ARG A 5 19.56 7.97 -38.34
CA ARG A 5 19.08 6.69 -37.81
C ARG A 5 17.89 6.30 -38.67
N ALA A 6 18.07 5.29 -39.53
CA ALA A 6 16.97 4.70 -40.29
C ALA A 6 15.87 4.31 -39.30
N ASN A 7 14.73 4.97 -39.39
CA ASN A 7 13.56 4.68 -38.58
C ASN A 7 12.97 3.36 -39.08
N VAL A 8 13.44 2.24 -38.52
CA VAL A 8 12.92 0.91 -38.80
C VAL A 8 11.48 0.88 -38.29
N ARG A 9 10.53 0.67 -39.20
CA ARG A 9 9.11 0.53 -38.83
C ARG A 9 8.99 -0.67 -37.88
N PRO A 10 8.40 -0.52 -36.69
CA PRO A 10 8.18 -1.66 -35.82
C PRO A 10 7.23 -2.62 -36.53
N TYR A 11 7.69 -3.85 -36.74
CA TYR A 11 6.87 -4.94 -37.27
C TYR A 11 6.12 -5.61 -36.11
N ASN A 12 5.04 -6.32 -36.44
CA ASN A 12 4.35 -7.15 -35.46
C ASN A 12 5.34 -8.24 -34.96
N PRO A 13 5.40 -8.57 -33.65
CA PRO A 13 6.30 -9.58 -33.08
C PRO A 13 6.21 -10.97 -33.73
N HIS A 14 5.09 -11.28 -34.41
CA HIS A 14 4.92 -12.52 -35.16
C HIS A 14 5.62 -12.52 -36.53
N VAL A 15 6.14 -11.38 -36.99
CA VAL A 15 6.90 -11.25 -38.24
C VAL A 15 8.37 -11.42 -37.93
N LEU A 16 9.01 -12.43 -38.52
CA LEU A 16 10.41 -12.79 -38.27
C LEU A 16 11.37 -11.83 -38.98
N VAL A 17 11.45 -10.58 -38.51
CA VAL A 17 12.32 -9.53 -39.05
C VAL A 17 13.15 -8.92 -37.94
N GLY A 18 14.43 -8.64 -38.21
CA GLY A 18 15.33 -8.04 -37.21
C GLY A 18 15.63 -9.01 -36.07
N ASN A 19 15.56 -8.52 -34.82
CA ASN A 19 15.91 -9.26 -33.61
C ASN A 19 14.73 -10.05 -33.02
N TRP A 20 13.87 -10.58 -33.89
CA TRP A 20 12.63 -11.25 -33.53
C TRP A 20 12.82 -12.37 -32.50
N TYR A 21 13.98 -13.06 -32.51
CA TYR A 21 14.26 -14.15 -31.58
C TYR A 21 14.49 -13.63 -30.16
N GLU A 22 15.28 -12.56 -30.00
CA GLU A 22 15.50 -11.93 -28.69
C GLU A 22 14.20 -11.33 -28.16
N ASP A 23 13.41 -10.68 -29.02
CA ASP A 23 12.11 -10.12 -28.64
C ASP A 23 11.17 -11.22 -28.11
N ARG A 24 11.10 -12.38 -28.79
CA ARG A 24 10.29 -13.52 -28.35
C ARG A 24 10.78 -14.14 -27.05
N VAL A 25 12.08 -14.33 -26.88
CA VAL A 25 12.66 -14.89 -25.64
C VAL A 25 12.41 -13.93 -24.48
N MET A 26 12.53 -12.63 -24.70
CA MET A 26 12.26 -11.62 -23.69
C MET A 26 10.79 -11.61 -23.26
N GLU A 27 9.85 -11.71 -24.21
CA GLU A 27 8.42 -11.84 -23.91
C GLU A 27 8.12 -13.12 -23.09
N GLU A 28 8.76 -14.24 -23.42
CA GLU A 28 8.59 -15.50 -22.70
C GLU A 28 9.12 -15.41 -21.25
N GLU A 29 10.31 -14.85 -21.05
CA GLU A 29 10.88 -14.62 -19.72
C GLU A 29 10.00 -13.68 -18.88
N VAL A 30 9.49 -12.59 -19.46
CA VAL A 30 8.56 -11.68 -18.79
C VAL A 30 7.26 -12.40 -18.38
N LEU A 31 6.72 -13.25 -19.25
CA LEU A 31 5.52 -14.01 -18.94
C LEU A 31 5.76 -15.04 -17.83
N LYS A 32 6.90 -15.73 -17.87
CA LYS A 32 7.29 -16.70 -16.84
C LYS A 32 7.44 -16.02 -15.48
N ASP A 33 8.16 -14.90 -15.42
CA ASP A 33 8.30 -14.08 -14.22
C ASP A 33 6.94 -13.63 -13.66
N PHE A 34 6.04 -13.22 -14.54
CA PHE A 34 4.68 -12.81 -14.16
C PHE A 34 3.90 -13.97 -13.56
N LEU A 35 3.95 -15.15 -14.19
CA LEU A 35 3.27 -16.34 -13.70
C LEU A 35 3.83 -16.81 -12.36
N ASP A 36 5.16 -16.83 -12.20
CA ASP A 36 5.81 -17.20 -10.94
C ASP A 36 5.43 -16.24 -9.82
N LYS A 37 5.39 -14.92 -10.09
CA LYS A 37 4.90 -13.91 -9.13
C LYS A 37 3.41 -14.06 -8.82
N ARG A 38 2.59 -14.45 -9.80
CA ARG A 38 1.15 -14.69 -9.61
C ARG A 38 0.88 -15.90 -8.72
N TYR A 39 1.57 -17.02 -8.95
CA TYR A 39 1.42 -18.24 -8.15
C TYR A 39 1.92 -18.06 -6.72
N SER A 40 3.00 -17.31 -6.55
CA SER A 40 3.56 -16.99 -5.22
C SER A 40 2.79 -15.87 -4.48
N GLY A 41 1.77 -15.27 -5.09
CA GLY A 41 0.99 -14.19 -4.45
C GLY A 41 1.72 -12.85 -4.36
N GLN A 42 2.87 -12.71 -5.03
CA GLN A 42 3.74 -11.54 -4.93
C GLN A 42 3.39 -10.42 -5.90
N LEU A 43 2.37 -10.61 -6.75
CA LEU A 43 1.96 -9.62 -7.72
C LEU A 43 1.44 -8.36 -7.01
N ALA A 44 1.83 -7.18 -7.49
CA ALA A 44 1.45 -5.91 -6.88
C ALA A 44 -0.08 -5.74 -6.76
N SER A 45 -0.84 -6.24 -7.73
CA SER A 45 -2.30 -6.24 -7.70
C SER A 45 -2.88 -7.09 -6.55
N GLN A 46 -2.28 -8.24 -6.26
CA GLN A 46 -2.69 -9.10 -5.14
C GLN A 46 -2.38 -8.41 -3.79
N LYS A 47 -1.21 -7.77 -3.68
CA LYS A 47 -0.85 -6.98 -2.49
C LYS A 47 -1.80 -5.79 -2.28
N MET A 48 -2.29 -5.18 -3.36
CA MET A 48 -3.23 -4.06 -3.30
C MET A 48 -4.56 -4.47 -2.64
N THR A 49 -5.05 -5.68 -2.91
CA THR A 49 -6.28 -6.19 -2.27
C THR A 49 -6.16 -6.26 -0.74
N GLU A 50 -4.97 -6.58 -0.22
CA GLU A 50 -4.73 -6.59 1.22
C GLU A 50 -4.70 -5.16 1.80
N VAL A 51 -4.11 -4.21 1.09
CA VAL A 51 -4.16 -2.77 1.44
C VAL A 51 -5.60 -2.28 1.49
N GLU A 52 -6.41 -2.64 0.51
CA GLU A 52 -7.84 -2.31 0.45
C GLU A 52 -8.60 -2.90 1.63
N ARG A 53 -8.38 -4.18 1.94
CA ARG A 53 -8.99 -4.86 3.09
C ARG A 53 -8.65 -4.14 4.40
N MET A 54 -7.40 -3.75 4.62
CA MET A 54 -7.01 -3.01 5.82
C MET A 54 -7.54 -1.57 5.88
N SER A 55 -7.90 -1.01 4.73
CA SER A 55 -8.48 0.33 4.60
C SER A 55 -10.01 0.35 4.66
N GLN A 56 -10.64 -0.81 4.87
CA GLN A 56 -12.09 -0.93 5.05
C GLN A 56 -12.54 -0.21 6.32
N SER A 57 -13.68 0.47 6.23
CA SER A 57 -14.26 1.22 7.35
C SER A 57 -14.78 0.28 8.42
N VAL A 58 -14.56 0.63 9.69
CA VAL A 58 -15.04 -0.15 10.85
C VAL A 58 -15.86 0.76 11.76
N PRO A 59 -17.04 0.32 12.26
CA PRO A 59 -17.80 1.10 13.22
C PRO A 59 -17.09 1.15 14.58
N LEU A 60 -17.06 2.31 15.23
CA LEU A 60 -16.55 2.43 16.59
C LEU A 60 -17.64 2.08 17.62
N SER A 61 -17.23 1.59 18.78
CA SER A 61 -18.14 1.34 19.88
C SER A 61 -18.48 2.66 20.59
N ILE A 62 -19.77 2.94 20.75
CA ILE A 62 -20.27 4.09 21.51
C ILE A 62 -20.94 3.55 22.77
N SER A 63 -20.52 4.03 23.95
CA SER A 63 -21.25 3.73 25.19
C SER A 63 -22.53 4.55 25.22
N ALA A 64 -23.68 3.90 25.08
CA ALA A 64 -24.96 4.58 24.92
C ALA A 64 -25.44 5.35 26.17
N SER A 65 -24.88 5.06 27.36
CA SER A 65 -25.41 5.57 28.63
C SER A 65 -24.51 6.57 29.37
N ASP A 66 -23.19 6.46 29.25
CA ASP A 66 -22.27 7.14 30.18
C ASP A 66 -21.05 7.81 29.51
N GLY A 67 -20.84 7.61 28.20
CA GLY A 67 -19.67 8.16 27.50
C GLY A 67 -18.31 7.63 27.99
N LEU A 68 -18.30 6.56 28.80
CA LEU A 68 -17.08 5.99 29.36
C LEU A 68 -16.49 4.92 28.43
N LEU A 69 -15.15 4.80 28.46
CA LEU A 69 -14.43 3.73 27.78
C LEU A 69 -14.49 2.44 28.60
N ARG A 70 -14.74 1.32 27.93
CA ARG A 70 -14.83 -0.01 28.55
C ARG A 70 -13.92 -0.99 27.83
N PHE A 71 -13.47 -2.01 28.57
CA PHE A 71 -12.82 -3.16 27.97
C PHE A 71 -13.74 -3.81 26.93
N GLY A 72 -13.19 -4.14 25.76
CA GLY A 72 -13.93 -4.65 24.61
C GLY A 72 -14.39 -3.58 23.61
N HIS A 73 -14.33 -2.28 23.95
CA HIS A 73 -14.68 -1.23 22.99
C HIS A 73 -13.69 -1.13 21.84
N GLN A 74 -14.23 -0.94 20.63
CA GLN A 74 -13.50 -0.58 19.43
C GLN A 74 -13.34 0.94 19.38
N ILE A 75 -12.11 1.41 19.43
CA ILE A 75 -11.75 2.84 19.50
C ILE A 75 -10.74 3.21 18.43
N SER A 76 -10.67 4.49 18.08
CA SER A 76 -9.53 5.03 17.32
C SER A 76 -8.78 6.05 18.15
N LEU A 77 -7.45 6.04 18.05
CA LEU A 77 -6.60 7.03 18.70
C LEU A 77 -6.34 8.17 17.70
N VAL A 78 -6.85 9.34 18.04
CA VAL A 78 -6.70 10.55 17.22
C VAL A 78 -5.80 11.54 17.94
N ASN A 79 -4.73 11.96 17.27
CA ASN A 79 -4.02 13.16 17.61
C ASN A 79 -4.69 14.34 16.92
N THR A 80 -5.32 15.21 17.71
CA THR A 80 -6.02 16.40 17.23
C THR A 80 -5.06 17.50 16.79
N PHE A 81 -3.77 17.40 17.16
CA PHE A 81 -2.80 18.46 16.95
C PHE A 81 -1.42 17.91 16.62
N THR A 82 -1.11 17.86 15.32
CA THR A 82 0.25 17.64 14.84
C THR A 82 0.82 18.92 14.26
N TYR A 83 2.04 19.25 14.67
CA TYR A 83 2.85 20.24 13.98
C TYR A 83 3.53 19.56 12.81
N SER A 84 3.11 19.87 11.58
CA SER A 84 3.94 19.54 10.42
C SER A 84 5.10 20.53 10.39
N ALA A 85 6.32 20.06 10.66
CA ALA A 85 7.52 20.85 10.46
C ALA A 85 7.80 20.93 8.96
N GLN A 86 7.00 21.70 8.22
CA GLN A 86 7.36 22.07 6.87
C GLN A 86 8.27 23.29 6.91
N HIS A 87 9.33 23.25 6.09
CA HIS A 87 10.41 24.24 5.97
C HIS A 87 9.98 25.63 5.46
N THR A 88 8.69 25.94 5.50
CA THR A 88 8.06 27.18 5.05
C THR A 88 7.05 27.55 6.12
N GLY A 89 7.16 28.75 6.69
CA GLY A 89 6.57 29.19 7.96
C GLY A 89 5.04 29.18 8.14
N GLU A 90 4.29 28.36 7.40
CA GLU A 90 2.88 28.10 7.64
C GLU A 90 2.70 26.89 8.57
N LYS A 91 2.30 27.17 9.81
CA LYS A 91 1.89 26.16 10.79
C LYS A 91 0.53 25.59 10.37
N SER A 92 0.50 24.58 9.51
CA SER A 92 -0.73 23.83 9.28
C SER A 92 -0.97 22.86 10.44
N GLN A 93 -2.07 23.06 11.18
CA GLN A 93 -2.55 22.10 12.16
C GLN A 93 -3.19 20.95 11.39
N LEU A 94 -2.57 19.78 11.43
CA LEU A 94 -3.14 18.58 10.85
C LEU A 94 -3.50 17.62 11.98
N SER A 95 -4.71 17.06 11.94
CA SER A 95 -5.06 15.94 12.79
C SER A 95 -4.61 14.64 12.12
N CYS A 96 -4.18 13.66 12.91
CA CYS A 96 -3.87 12.33 12.42
C CYS A 96 -4.43 11.27 13.37
N CYS A 97 -4.66 10.06 12.86
CA CYS A 97 -5.00 8.91 13.69
C CYS A 97 -3.87 7.89 13.66
N LEU A 98 -3.72 7.15 14.76
CA LEU A 98 -2.76 6.06 14.84
C LEU A 98 -3.24 4.88 13.99
N ALA A 99 -2.37 4.36 13.15
CA ALA A 99 -2.63 3.18 12.33
C ALA A 99 -1.44 2.22 12.35
N THR A 100 -1.73 0.93 12.37
CA THR A 100 -0.73 -0.13 12.20
C THR A 100 -0.25 -0.17 10.76
N GLY A 101 1.03 -0.51 10.56
CA GLY A 101 1.67 -0.73 9.27
C GLY A 101 1.11 -1.96 8.56
N ILE A 102 1.29 -2.01 7.25
CA ILE A 102 0.90 -3.17 6.44
C ILE A 102 2.11 -4.09 6.36
N PRO A 103 2.07 -5.31 6.96
CA PRO A 103 3.25 -6.14 7.14
C PRO A 103 3.96 -6.50 5.82
N HIS A 104 3.20 -6.80 4.75
CA HIS A 104 3.76 -7.11 3.43
C HIS A 104 4.35 -5.92 2.66
N LEU A 105 4.09 -4.68 3.11
CA LEU A 105 4.66 -3.47 2.53
C LEU A 105 5.82 -2.92 3.35
N SER A 106 5.98 -3.32 4.61
CA SER A 106 7.06 -2.80 5.47
C SER A 106 8.40 -3.49 5.24
N GLY A 107 8.52 -4.37 4.23
CA GLY A 107 9.73 -5.17 4.01
C GLY A 107 10.07 -6.10 5.17
N ALA A 108 9.12 -6.31 6.09
CA ALA A 108 9.28 -7.20 7.22
C ALA A 108 9.30 -8.63 6.70
N ASN A 109 10.41 -9.32 6.95
CA ASN A 109 10.56 -10.74 6.62
C ASN A 109 9.45 -11.55 7.29
N ASP A 110 9.04 -12.62 6.62
CA ASP A 110 8.06 -13.60 7.10
C ASP A 110 8.58 -14.23 8.41
N GLY A 111 8.25 -13.61 9.56
CA GLY A 111 8.82 -13.93 10.87
C GLY A 111 9.11 -12.75 11.79
N ALA A 112 9.04 -11.50 11.31
CA ALA A 112 9.16 -10.33 12.17
C ALA A 112 7.88 -10.17 13.03
N THR A 113 8.03 -10.25 14.35
CA THR A 113 6.93 -10.06 15.32
C THR A 113 6.60 -8.59 15.57
N GLU A 114 7.37 -7.67 14.98
CA GLU A 114 7.24 -6.24 15.18
C GLU A 114 6.44 -5.62 14.04
N ILE A 115 5.34 -4.94 14.39
CA ILE A 115 4.53 -4.18 13.45
C ILE A 115 4.76 -2.70 13.74
N THR A 116 5.21 -1.94 12.74
CA THR A 116 5.35 -0.49 12.85
C THR A 116 3.97 0.16 13.02
N ALA A 117 3.84 1.17 13.88
CA ALA A 117 2.65 2.01 13.94
C ALA A 117 3.01 3.44 13.53
N THR A 118 2.14 4.07 12.75
CA THR A 118 2.36 5.40 12.17
C THR A 118 1.10 6.25 12.25
N GLY A 119 1.24 7.58 12.19
CA GLY A 119 0.11 8.49 12.03
C GLY A 119 -0.38 8.53 10.58
N THR A 120 -1.69 8.43 10.36
CA THR A 120 -2.33 8.66 9.06
C THR A 120 -3.28 9.85 9.12
N THR A 121 -3.35 10.62 8.04
CA THR A 121 -4.31 11.73 7.88
C THR A 121 -5.71 11.25 7.49
N LEU A 122 -5.89 9.94 7.27
CA LEU A 122 -7.19 9.34 7.00
C LEU A 122 -8.00 9.25 8.30
N MET A 123 -8.91 10.20 8.52
CA MET A 123 -9.65 10.34 9.77
C MET A 123 -10.82 9.36 9.96
N ARG A 124 -11.21 8.62 8.93
CA ARG A 124 -12.23 7.58 9.07
C ARG A 124 -11.64 6.36 9.80
N PRO A 125 -12.37 5.74 10.75
CA PRO A 125 -11.92 4.51 11.39
C PRO A 125 -11.83 3.37 10.39
N THR A 126 -10.68 2.70 10.34
CA THR A 126 -10.41 1.55 9.46
C THR A 126 -9.95 0.35 10.26
N VAL A 127 -9.88 -0.83 9.63
CA VAL A 127 -9.37 -2.05 10.26
C VAL A 127 -7.98 -1.82 10.88
N ARG A 128 -7.10 -1.10 10.19
CA ARG A 128 -5.74 -0.82 10.68
C ARG A 128 -5.62 0.34 11.67
N SER A 129 -6.65 1.18 11.82
CA SER A 129 -6.67 2.36 12.72
C SER A 129 -7.67 2.23 13.89
N THR A 130 -8.22 1.03 14.08
CA THR A 130 -9.15 0.70 15.16
C THR A 130 -8.51 -0.29 16.13
N PHE A 131 -8.64 -0.02 17.43
CA PHE A 131 -8.03 -0.79 18.52
C PHE A 131 -9.09 -1.28 19.49
N VAL A 132 -8.85 -2.44 20.11
CA VAL A 132 -9.72 -3.01 21.14
C VAL A 132 -9.02 -2.93 22.49
N ILE A 133 -9.70 -2.33 23.48
CA ILE A 133 -9.17 -2.25 24.84
C ILE A 133 -9.29 -3.63 25.50
N ARG A 134 -8.17 -4.26 25.84
CA ARG A 134 -8.11 -5.56 26.53
C ARG A 134 -7.85 -5.36 28.03
N LYS A 135 -8.42 -6.26 28.86
CA LYS A 135 -8.23 -6.31 30.32
C LYS A 135 -6.94 -7.01 30.67
#